data_AF-A0A5A5RSY6-F1
#
_entry.id   AF-A0A5A5RSY6-F1
#
_cell.length_a   1.000
_cell.length_b   1.000
_cell.length_c   1.000
_cell.angle_alpha   90.00
_cell.angle_beta   90.00
_cell.angle_gamma   90.00
#
_symmetry.space_group_name_H-M   'P 1'
#
loop_
_entity.id
_entity.type
_entity.pdbx_description
1 polymer ?
#
loop_
_entity_poly.entity_id
_entity_poly.type
_entity_poly.pdbx_seq_one_letter_code
_entity_poly.pdbx_strand_id
1 'polypeptide(L)'
;MVYIFDTSSFKVLGNYFPKSFPTVWQKIDLLVSEGKLQSVREVLKEVEYGNNKQFVLDWIDSNKQIFLPPTAQEKALLNQGMNANLAPIEKLVWV
;
A
#
# COMPACT_ATOMS: atom_id res chain seq x y z
N MET A 1 16.78 -5.61 -3.48
CA MET A 1 15.46 -5.98 -2.92
C MET A 1 14.59 -4.74 -2.90
N VAL A 2 13.32 -4.84 -3.31
CA VAL A 2 12.35 -3.74 -3.28
C VAL A 2 11.23 -4.13 -2.30
N TYR A 3 10.77 -3.17 -1.50
CA TYR A 3 9.68 -3.30 -0.55
C TYR A 3 8.43 -2.66 -1.14
N ILE A 4 7.34 -3.41 -1.18
CA ILE A 4 6.05 -2.94 -1.69
C ILE A 4 5.11 -2.73 -0.51
N PHE A 5 4.69 -1.49 -0.29
CA PHE A 5 3.72 -1.14 0.75
C PHE A 5 2.29 -1.23 0.19
N ASP A 6 1.44 -1.96 0.90
CA ASP A 6 0.00 -1.95 0.73
C ASP A 6 -0.66 -1.01 1.76
N THR A 7 -1.98 -0.88 1.71
CA THR A 7 -2.74 -0.05 2.64
C THR A 7 -2.58 -0.49 4.09
N SER A 8 -2.46 -1.79 4.36
CA SER A 8 -2.26 -2.29 5.73
C SER A 8 -0.89 -1.91 6.29
N SER A 9 0.15 -1.87 5.45
CA SER A 9 1.50 -1.41 5.81
C SER A 9 1.48 0.02 6.35
N PHE A 10 0.72 0.93 5.72
CA PHE A 10 0.57 2.30 6.20
C PHE A 10 -0.21 2.41 7.51
N LYS A 11 -1.23 1.56 7.71
CA LYS A 11 -1.95 1.47 8.99
C LYS A 11 -1.02 1.03 10.11
N VAL A 12 -0.18 0.03 9.85
CA VAL A 12 0.84 -0.46 10.80
C VAL A 12 1.89 0.62 11.07
N LEU A 13 2.31 1.38 10.06
CA LEU A 13 3.22 2.50 10.23
C LEU A 13 2.68 3.55 11.21
N GLY A 14 1.35 3.73 11.26
CA GLY A 14 0.66 4.58 12.23
C GLY A 14 0.85 4.20 13.71
N ASN A 15 1.38 3.02 14.02
CA ASN A 15 1.74 2.63 15.40
C ASN A 15 3.13 3.11 15.81
N TYR A 16 3.97 3.54 14.86
CA TYR A 16 5.33 4.01 15.10
C TYR A 16 5.36 5.54 15.15
N PHE A 17 5.02 6.12 16.29
CA PHE A 17 5.10 7.58 16.48
C PHE A 17 6.52 8.12 16.23
N PRO A 18 6.72 9.13 15.36
CA PRO A 18 8.06 9.58 14.93
C PRO A 18 9.00 9.97 16.07
N LYS A 19 8.48 10.60 17.13
CA LYS A 19 9.26 11.00 18.31
C LYS A 19 9.77 9.80 19.12
N SER A 20 9.00 8.71 19.17
CA SER A 20 9.33 7.51 19.94
C SER A 20 10.13 6.49 19.13
N PHE A 21 9.96 6.47 17.80
CA PHE A 21 10.58 5.51 16.90
C PHE A 21 11.37 6.18 15.76
N PRO A 22 12.29 7.13 16.05
CA PRO A 22 12.96 7.91 15.01
C PRO A 22 13.77 7.03 14.04
N THR A 23 14.36 5.94 14.52
CA THR A 23 15.15 5.01 13.69
C THR A 23 14.31 4.22 12.69
N VAL A 24 13.01 4.02 12.97
CA VAL A 24 12.09 3.37 12.02
C VAL A 24 11.88 4.30 10.83
N TRP A 25 11.55 5.57 11.11
CA TRP A 25 11.35 6.59 10.08
C TRP A 25 12.61 6.85 9.27
N GLN A 26 13.77 6.99 9.91
CA GLN A 26 15.06 7.14 9.21
C GLN A 26 15.34 5.99 8.24
N LYS A 27 15.02 4.75 8.61
CA LYS A 27 15.20 3.60 7.72
C LYS A 27 14.19 3.60 6.57
N ILE A 28 12.95 4.01 6.83
CA ILE A 28 11.93 4.14 5.78
C ILE A 28 12.34 5.24 4.79
N ASP A 29 12.77 6.40 5.27
CA ASP A 29 13.27 7.50 4.43
C ASP A 29 14.48 7.07 3.61
N LEU A 30 15.40 6.29 4.20
CA LEU A 30 16.52 5.71 3.47
C LEU A 30 16.03 4.81 2.32
N LEU A 31 15.07 3.91 2.57
CA LEU A 31 14.51 3.05 1.54
C LEU A 31 13.83 3.84 0.41
N VAL A 32 13.18 4.96 0.72
CA VAL A 32 12.62 5.86 -0.29
C VAL A 32 13.74 6.49 -1.11
N SER A 33 14.77 7.04 -0.45
CA SER A 33 15.89 7.69 -1.14
C SER A 33 16.69 6.75 -2.05
N GLU A 34 16.77 5.47 -1.67
CA GLU A 34 17.41 4.41 -2.46
C GLU A 34 16.51 3.84 -3.57
N GLY A 35 15.26 4.32 -3.69
CA GLY A 35 14.27 3.80 -4.64
C GLY A 35 13.83 2.37 -4.35
N LYS A 36 14.02 1.90 -3.11
CA LYS A 36 13.70 0.54 -2.66
C LYS A 36 12.34 0.41 -1.99
N LEU A 37 11.63 1.50 -1.73
CA LEU A 37 10.26 1.48 -1.22
C LEU A 37 9.30 2.03 -2.26
N GLN A 38 8.30 1.23 -2.62
CA GLN A 38 7.30 1.56 -3.64
C GLN A 38 5.91 1.15 -3.18
N SER A 39 4.90 1.76 -3.80
CA SER A 39 3.50 1.40 -3.67
C SER A 39 2.78 1.72 -4.98
N VAL A 40 1.49 1.44 -5.08
CA VAL A 40 0.68 1.71 -6.27
C VAL A 40 -0.29 2.84 -6.03
N ARG A 41 -0.66 3.57 -7.09
CA ARG A 41 -1.58 4.71 -7.02
C ARG A 41 -2.93 4.39 -6.38
N GLU A 42 -3.39 3.14 -6.44
CA GLU A 42 -4.64 2.75 -5.76
C GLU A 42 -4.51 2.80 -4.24
N VAL A 43 -3.36 2.36 -3.71
CA VAL A 43 -3.06 2.44 -2.27
C VAL A 43 -3.04 3.90 -1.81
N LEU A 44 -2.54 4.84 -2.61
CA LEU A 44 -2.59 6.28 -2.28
C LEU A 44 -4.02 6.75 -2.02
N LYS A 45 -4.98 6.34 -2.86
CA LYS A 45 -6.40 6.68 -2.63
C LYS A 45 -6.90 6.03 -1.35
N GLU A 46 -6.63 4.73 -1.14
CA GLU A 46 -7.10 4.01 0.04
C GLU A 46 -6.58 4.61 1.35
N VAL A 47 -5.33 5.11 1.37
CA VAL A 47 -4.76 5.75 2.55
C VAL A 47 -5.28 7.17 2.78
N GLU A 48 -5.57 7.93 1.71
CA GLU A 48 -6.20 9.26 1.79
C GLU A 48 -7.66 9.20 2.26
N TYR A 49 -8.42 8.17 1.84
CA TYR A 49 -9.79 7.95 2.30
C TYR A 49 -9.87 7.23 3.67
N GLY A 50 -8.81 6.55 4.08
CA GLY A 50 -8.75 5.78 5.32
C GLY A 50 -8.52 6.64 6.58
N ASN A 51 -8.81 6.07 7.75
CA ASN A 51 -8.56 6.71 9.04
C ASN A 51 -7.09 6.53 9.49
N ASN A 52 -6.15 7.10 8.73
CA ASN A 52 -4.73 7.09 9.07
C ASN A 52 -4.37 8.22 10.04
N LYS A 53 -3.25 8.05 10.77
CA LYS A 53 -2.74 9.11 11.65
C LYS A 53 -2.19 10.26 10.81
N GLN A 54 -2.40 11.50 11.25
CA GLN A 54 -2.00 12.70 10.50
C GLN A 54 -0.53 12.68 10.09
N PHE A 55 0.38 12.30 10.98
CA PHE A 55 1.82 12.24 10.66
C PHE A 55 2.16 11.23 9.54
N VAL A 56 1.34 10.19 9.34
CA VAL A 56 1.51 9.25 8.23
C VAL A 56 1.07 9.92 6.94
N LEU A 57 -0.04 10.67 6.96
CA LEU A 57 -0.53 11.42 5.80
C LEU A 57 0.46 12.51 5.38
N ASP A 58 1.02 13.24 6.34
CA ASP A 58 2.03 14.28 6.08
C ASP A 58 3.30 13.68 5.45
N TRP A 59 3.71 12.50 5.92
CA TRP A 59 4.84 11.78 5.35
C TRP A 59 4.53 11.25 3.93
N ILE A 60 3.32 10.74 3.70
CA ILE A 60 2.86 10.29 2.37
C ILE A 60 2.89 11.45 1.39
N ASP A 61 2.39 12.63 1.78
CA ASP A 61 2.37 13.81 0.92
C ASP A 61 3.79 14.23 0.48
N SER A 62 4.74 14.15 1.41
CA SER A 62 6.16 14.42 1.15
C SER A 62 6.86 13.35 0.30
N ASN A 63 6.28 12.15 0.19
CA ASN A 63 6.89 10.99 -0.45
C ASN A 63 6.02 10.41 -1.58
N LYS A 64 5.19 11.24 -2.23
CA LYS A 64 4.26 10.81 -3.30
C LYS A 64 4.93 10.07 -4.47
N GLN A 65 6.23 10.25 -4.68
CA GLN A 65 7.00 9.56 -5.72
C GLN A 65 7.03 8.02 -5.57
N ILE A 66 6.74 7.48 -4.38
CA ILE A 66 6.70 6.03 -4.18
C ILE A 66 5.48 5.38 -4.83
N PHE A 67 4.42 6.16 -5.12
CA PHE A 67 3.15 5.65 -5.65
C PHE A 67 3.15 5.62 -7.17
N LEU A 68 3.51 4.47 -7.72
CA LEU A 68 3.61 4.27 -9.15
C LEU A 68 2.24 4.03 -9.77
N PRO A 69 2.01 4.46 -11.03
CA PRO A 69 0.80 4.11 -11.74
C PRO A 69 0.76 2.57 -11.94
N PRO A 70 -0.41 1.93 -11.77
CA PRO A 70 -0.52 0.51 -12.08
C PRO A 70 -0.23 0.27 -13.56
N THR A 71 0.54 -0.78 -13.84
CA THR A 71 0.87 -1.21 -15.18
C THR A 71 -0.40 -1.66 -15.93
N ALA A 72 -0.35 -1.64 -17.26
CA ALA A 72 -1.48 -2.10 -18.08
C ALA A 72 -1.87 -3.55 -17.77
N GLN A 73 -0.90 -4.39 -17.40
CA GLN A 73 -1.11 -5.79 -17.02
C GLN A 73 -1.83 -5.92 -15.67
N GLU A 74 -1.43 -5.15 -14.65
CA GLU A 74 -2.10 -5.15 -13.34
C GLU A 74 -3.55 -4.65 -13.44
N LYS A 75 -3.80 -3.62 -14.25
CA LYS A 75 -5.17 -3.16 -14.53
C LYS A 75 -6.01 -4.23 -15.23
N ALA A 76 -5.42 -4.98 -16.17
CA ALA A 76 -6.12 -6.05 -16.87
C ALA A 76 -6.51 -7.20 -15.91
N LEU A 77 -5.63 -7.55 -14.97
CA LEU A 77 -5.91 -8.57 -13.94
C LEU A 77 -7.05 -8.13 -13.00
N LEU A 78 -7.05 -6.87 -12.54
CA LEU A 78 -8.15 -6.32 -11.73
C LEU A 78 -9.49 -6.36 -12.47
N ASN A 79 -9.50 -5.98 -13.76
CA ASN A 79 -10.70 -6.02 -14.58
C ASN A 79 -11.21 -7.44 -14.85
N GLN A 80 -10.31 -8.42 -15.02
CA GLN A 80 -10.69 -9.83 -15.16
C GLN A 80 -11.30 -10.39 -13.88
N GLY A 81 -10.73 -10.04 -12.70
CA GLY A 81 -11.28 -10.43 -11.40
C GLY A 81 -12.64 -9.81 -11.11
N MET A 82 -12.89 -8.56 -11.54
CA MET A 82 -14.20 -7.90 -11.40
C MET A 82 -15.27 -8.42 -12.37
N ASN A 83 -14.87 -8.93 -13.54
CA ASN A 83 -15.78 -9.52 -14.54
C ASN A 83 -16.05 -11.01 -14.30
N ALA A 84 -15.32 -11.65 -13.37
CA ALA A 84 -15.69 -12.94 -12.84
C ALA A 84 -16.87 -12.75 -11.88
N ASN A 85 -18.09 -12.70 -12.43
CA ASN A 85 -19.29 -12.96 -11.67
C ASN A 85 -19.04 -14.20 -10.80
N LEU A 86 -19.22 -14.04 -9.49
CA LEU A 86 -19.29 -15.14 -8.53
C LEU A 86 -20.38 -16.10 -9.02
N ALA A 87 -19.98 -17.14 -9.76
CA ALA A 87 -20.81 -18.32 -9.90
C ALA A 87 -21.11 -18.81 -8.47
N PRO A 88 -22.37 -19.13 -8.14
CA PRO A 88 -22.74 -19.49 -6.78
C PRO A 88 -21.87 -20.66 -6.32
N ILE A 89 -21.26 -20.51 -5.15
CA ILE A 89 -20.40 -21.52 -4.52
C ILE A 89 -21.32 -22.66 -4.05
N GLU A 90 -21.76 -23.50 -4.98
CA GLU A 90 -22.26 -24.82 -4.65
C GLU A 90 -21.20 -25.86 -5.00
N LYS A 91 -20.77 -26.57 -3.95
CA LYS A 91 -20.00 -27.81 -3.94
C LYS A 91 -18.53 -27.71 -4.31
N LEU A 92 -17.71 -27.44 -3.28
CA LEU A 92 -16.47 -28.17 -3.07
C LEU A 92 -16.35 -28.48 -1.57
N VAL A 93 -16.86 -29.66 -1.22
CA VAL A 93 -16.53 -30.39 0.01
C VAL A 93 -15.04 -30.74 -0.11
N TRP A 94 -14.22 -30.25 0.81
CA TRP A 94 -12.86 -30.75 0.97
C TRP A 94 -12.90 -31.86 2.03
N VAL A 95 -12.51 -33.06 1.60
CA VAL A 95 -12.08 -34.17 2.46
C VAL A 95 -10.81 -33.76 3.20
#